data_AF-A0A915ARM2-F1
#
_entry.id   AF-A0A915ARM2-F1
#
_cell.length_a   1.000
_cell.length_b   1.000
_cell.length_c   1.000
_cell.angle_alpha   90.00
_cell.angle_beta   90.00
_cell.angle_gamma   90.00
#
_symmetry.space_group_name_H-M   'P 1'
#
loop_
_entity.id
_entity.type
_entity.pdbx_description
1 polymer ?
#
loop_
_entity_poly.entity_id
_entity_poly.type
_entity_poly.pdbx_seq_one_letter_code
_entity_poly.pdbx_strand_id
1 'polypeptide(L)'
;MSERNVERLVRKHIEKRDDKLVDIVERCLRKGYDYEKMRERIGDHVRDSSTRKRLIEALSDAFPQFARKRKQRFEEKKESYEEERKEKKSRLESLPVSAVQPSAPSILIAPKLATLPLKVEPKNEEVTEEELRSKELMYQAQMAIEERKRQLNLTAKPGIIAQTVISKASKLNVKEASMFMNYSMEKINRVKELKEKLAHSAALPQLTKKQVEKAKTEPEQKIVEYLDPRISLKAAHRKPRAIVFHEKGEFESLAHRERAKARLAILQSEISHIAKRTGMSSSVKLAMLTPSSTSAGIEVPEIEWWDEIVVGAPSYDLIPDASMDADERYKKSITNLVEHPIQLKPPDEPLHPHYLKVYLTSKERKKIRRQNRKEAQKEQTEKIRLGLAKAPEPKVKLSNLMRVLGSEAVQDPTKMEAHVRKQMAERQRKHESANAQRKLTKEQISEKKTRKIKEDTSLCVHVAVYRLKSLSHPAKKFKVEMNAKQLQMTGLILLHANINLVIVEGGPKQQKAFKNLMLNRIKWADEIIGQKKEAEDKDTPGERNQCVLVWEGVTKKRNFGEVRCISATLDKQAREILEKHEVEHYWDLAYSTSLLKDD
;
A
#
# COMPACT_ATOMS: atom_id res chain seq x y z
N MET A 1 -7.56 45.26 -45.62
CA MET A 1 -6.46 44.87 -46.53
C MET A 1 -5.99 43.41 -46.35
N SER A 2 -6.78 42.52 -45.75
CA SER A 2 -6.36 41.12 -45.45
C SER A 2 -6.66 40.11 -46.57
N GLU A 3 -7.88 40.13 -47.11
CA GLU A 3 -8.43 39.06 -47.98
C GLU A 3 -7.56 38.82 -49.24
N ARG A 4 -7.24 39.90 -49.98
CA ARG A 4 -6.34 39.85 -51.16
C ARG A 4 -4.92 39.34 -50.87
N ASN A 5 -4.46 39.33 -49.62
CA ASN A 5 -3.15 38.76 -49.26
C ASN A 5 -3.23 37.26 -48.99
N VAL A 6 -4.33 36.76 -48.41
CA VAL A 6 -4.55 35.32 -48.20
C VAL A 6 -4.65 34.61 -49.55
N GLU A 7 -5.50 35.11 -50.44
CA GLU A 7 -5.72 34.52 -51.76
C GLU A 7 -4.42 34.47 -52.60
N ARG A 8 -3.65 35.56 -52.61
CA ARG A 8 -2.33 35.63 -53.28
C ARG A 8 -1.34 34.62 -52.70
N LEU A 9 -1.34 34.42 -51.38
CA LEU A 9 -0.43 33.51 -50.70
C LEU A 9 -0.79 32.03 -50.94
N VAL A 10 -2.09 31.71 -50.99
CA VAL A 10 -2.59 30.37 -51.35
C VAL A 10 -2.24 30.05 -52.82
N ARG A 11 -2.57 30.96 -53.75
CA ARG A 11 -2.24 30.82 -55.20
C ARG A 11 -0.73 30.70 -55.48
N LYS A 12 0.15 31.19 -54.60
CA LYS A 12 1.60 31.03 -54.73
C LYS A 12 2.09 29.61 -54.40
N HIS A 13 1.33 28.84 -53.61
CA HIS A 13 1.73 27.52 -53.11
C HIS A 13 0.85 26.37 -53.61
N ILE A 14 -0.30 26.67 -54.23
CA ILE A 14 -1.18 25.73 -54.91
C ILE A 14 -1.49 26.29 -56.30
N GLU A 15 -1.15 25.53 -57.34
CA GLU A 15 -1.28 25.94 -58.75
C GLU A 15 -2.75 26.06 -59.22
N LYS A 16 -3.68 25.40 -58.52
CA LYS A 16 -5.13 25.48 -58.77
C LYS A 16 -5.78 26.50 -57.82
N ARG A 17 -6.83 27.17 -58.31
CA ARG A 17 -7.68 28.05 -57.47
C ARG A 17 -8.55 27.18 -56.56
N ASP A 18 -8.07 26.93 -55.34
CA ASP A 18 -8.86 26.32 -54.27
C ASP A 18 -9.49 27.42 -53.40
N ASP A 19 -10.57 28.01 -53.87
CA ASP A 19 -11.30 29.08 -53.16
C ASP A 19 -11.80 28.60 -51.78
N LYS A 20 -12.11 27.30 -51.67
CA LYS A 20 -12.45 26.62 -50.39
C LYS A 20 -11.31 26.66 -49.37
N LEU A 21 -10.04 26.63 -49.81
CA LEU A 21 -8.90 26.75 -48.90
C LEU A 21 -8.71 28.20 -48.43
N VAL A 22 -8.94 29.17 -49.32
CA VAL A 22 -8.94 30.61 -48.97
C VAL A 22 -10.00 30.86 -47.89
N ASP A 23 -11.23 30.38 -48.09
CA ASP A 23 -12.31 30.42 -47.09
C ASP A 23 -11.94 29.78 -45.74
N ILE A 24 -11.26 28.63 -45.75
CA ILE A 24 -10.80 27.96 -44.52
C ILE A 24 -9.78 28.82 -43.79
N VAL A 25 -8.78 29.37 -44.49
CA VAL A 25 -7.73 30.21 -43.90
C VAL A 25 -8.33 31.53 -43.38
N GLU A 26 -9.20 32.17 -44.15
CA GLU A 26 -9.91 33.37 -43.69
C GLU A 26 -10.80 33.10 -42.48
N ARG A 27 -11.50 31.96 -42.44
CA ARG A 27 -12.27 31.56 -41.26
C ARG A 27 -11.39 31.31 -40.04
N CYS A 28 -10.17 30.81 -40.23
CA CYS A 28 -9.17 30.69 -39.16
C CYS A 28 -8.67 32.07 -38.68
N LEU A 29 -8.49 33.03 -39.60
CA LEU A 29 -8.11 34.41 -39.27
C LEU A 29 -9.23 35.12 -38.50
N ARG A 30 -10.46 35.15 -39.05
CA ARG A 30 -11.65 35.79 -38.45
C ARG A 30 -12.01 35.23 -37.07
N LYS A 31 -11.76 33.94 -36.82
CA LYS A 31 -12.03 33.28 -35.52
C LYS A 31 -10.83 33.25 -34.56
N GLY A 32 -9.68 33.83 -34.92
CA GLY A 32 -8.50 33.90 -34.06
C GLY A 32 -7.95 32.53 -33.63
N TYR A 33 -7.93 31.54 -34.52
CA TYR A 33 -7.42 30.21 -34.19
C TYR A 33 -5.90 30.18 -34.02
N ASP A 34 -5.40 29.40 -33.05
CA ASP A 34 -3.98 29.14 -32.87
C ASP A 34 -3.39 28.30 -34.02
N TYR A 35 -2.06 28.35 -34.19
CA TYR A 35 -1.28 27.57 -35.17
C TYR A 35 -1.67 26.09 -35.24
N GLU A 36 -1.90 25.43 -34.10
CA GLU A 36 -2.26 24.01 -34.03
C GLU A 36 -3.58 23.71 -34.76
N LYS A 37 -4.61 24.51 -34.50
CA LYS A 37 -5.96 24.40 -35.11
C LYS A 37 -5.96 24.81 -36.58
N MET A 38 -5.20 25.84 -36.95
CA MET A 38 -5.01 26.20 -38.36
C MET A 38 -4.35 25.05 -39.14
N ARG A 39 -3.27 24.47 -38.59
CA ARG A 39 -2.55 23.34 -39.19
C ARG A 39 -3.45 22.11 -39.38
N GLU A 40 -4.32 21.83 -38.42
CA GLU A 40 -5.30 20.75 -38.50
C GLU A 40 -6.29 20.99 -39.65
N ARG A 41 -6.97 22.15 -39.67
CA ARG A 41 -7.94 22.52 -40.71
C ARG A 41 -7.38 22.54 -42.13
N ILE A 42 -6.16 23.06 -42.30
CA ILE A 42 -5.46 23.03 -43.60
C ILE A 42 -5.06 21.59 -43.96
N GLY A 43 -4.73 20.76 -42.96
CA GLY A 43 -4.36 19.37 -43.13
C GLY A 43 -5.51 18.42 -43.49
N ASP A 44 -6.74 18.76 -43.13
CA ASP A 44 -7.96 18.05 -43.57
C ASP A 44 -8.23 18.27 -45.07
N HIS A 45 -7.90 19.46 -45.58
CA HIS A 45 -8.18 19.87 -46.96
C HIS A 45 -7.03 19.52 -47.93
N VAL A 46 -5.79 19.86 -47.57
CA VAL A 46 -4.61 19.65 -48.43
C VAL A 46 -3.97 18.30 -48.12
N ARG A 47 -4.25 17.29 -48.94
CA ARG A 47 -3.76 15.91 -48.74
C ARG A 47 -2.25 15.75 -48.89
N ASP A 48 -1.60 16.45 -49.82
CA ASP A 48 -0.14 16.41 -49.93
C ASP A 48 0.52 16.96 -48.65
N SER A 49 1.63 16.33 -48.25
CA SER A 49 2.40 16.69 -47.06
C SER A 49 3.40 17.82 -47.34
N SER A 50 3.86 17.96 -48.59
CA SER A 50 4.91 18.91 -48.96
C SER A 50 4.38 20.33 -49.14
N THR A 51 3.37 20.51 -50.01
CA THR A 51 2.64 21.77 -50.24
C THR A 51 2.01 22.30 -48.95
N ARG A 52 1.32 21.43 -48.20
CA ARG A 52 0.72 21.76 -46.89
C ARG A 52 1.73 22.33 -45.89
N LYS A 53 2.94 21.77 -45.80
CA LYS A 53 3.99 22.31 -44.91
C LYS A 53 4.43 23.71 -45.34
N ARG A 54 4.74 23.90 -46.63
CA ARG A 54 5.16 25.19 -47.21
C ARG A 54 4.08 26.27 -47.03
N LEU A 55 2.81 25.92 -47.27
CA LEU A 55 1.68 26.83 -47.12
C LEU A 55 1.43 27.21 -45.64
N ILE A 56 1.57 26.27 -44.70
CA ILE A 56 1.47 26.54 -43.26
C ILE A 56 2.63 27.41 -42.76
N GLU A 57 3.84 27.20 -43.27
CA GLU A 57 5.03 28.00 -42.95
C GLU A 57 4.86 29.44 -43.48
N ALA A 58 4.49 29.60 -44.76
CA ALA A 58 4.19 30.89 -45.35
C ALA A 58 3.05 31.65 -44.61
N LEU A 59 2.01 30.94 -44.14
CA LEU A 59 0.94 31.53 -43.33
C LEU A 59 1.39 31.93 -41.91
N SER A 60 2.30 31.16 -41.30
CA SER A 60 2.91 31.49 -40.00
C SER A 60 3.78 32.75 -40.09
N ASP A 61 4.46 32.96 -41.21
CA ASP A 61 5.31 34.13 -41.44
C ASP A 61 4.50 35.37 -41.84
N ALA A 62 3.44 35.19 -42.64
CA ALA A 62 2.58 36.29 -43.09
C ALA A 62 1.61 36.83 -42.01
N PHE A 63 1.21 35.98 -41.05
CA PHE A 63 0.20 36.33 -40.05
C PHE A 63 0.71 36.03 -38.62
N PRO A 64 1.10 37.07 -37.84
CA PRO A 64 1.67 36.89 -36.50
C PRO A 64 0.81 36.09 -35.51
N GLN A 65 -0.51 36.04 -35.68
CA GLN A 65 -1.41 35.21 -34.89
C GLN A 65 -1.19 33.70 -35.08
N PHE A 66 -0.68 33.29 -36.25
CA PHE A 66 -0.28 31.91 -36.53
C PHE A 66 1.21 31.67 -36.30
N ALA A 67 1.98 32.68 -35.86
CA ALA A 67 3.39 32.50 -35.57
C ALA A 67 3.56 31.41 -34.51
N ARG A 68 4.33 30.37 -34.84
CA ARG A 68 4.72 29.34 -33.86
C ARG A 68 5.37 30.02 -32.66
N LYS A 69 4.74 29.94 -31.48
CA LYS A 69 5.39 30.21 -30.20
C LYS A 69 6.55 29.22 -30.02
N ARG A 70 7.72 29.55 -30.58
CA ARG A 70 8.97 28.81 -30.42
C ARG A 70 9.23 28.70 -28.92
N LYS A 71 8.93 27.54 -28.33
CA LYS A 71 9.48 27.17 -27.02
C LYS A 71 10.98 27.40 -27.12
N GLN A 72 11.49 28.31 -26.30
CA GLN A 72 12.86 28.83 -26.40
C GLN A 72 13.85 27.66 -26.16
N ARG A 73 14.22 26.98 -27.25
CA ARG A 73 15.06 25.78 -27.21
C ARG A 73 16.50 26.27 -27.13
N PHE A 74 17.17 25.84 -26.08
CA PHE A 74 18.47 26.35 -25.61
C PHE A 74 19.65 25.90 -26.50
N GLU A 75 19.53 26.03 -27.83
CA GLU A 75 20.49 25.50 -28.82
C GLU A 75 21.14 26.60 -29.67
N GLU A 76 20.44 27.66 -30.08
CA GLU A 76 21.03 28.77 -30.86
C GLU A 76 22.15 29.52 -30.12
N LYS A 77 22.18 29.46 -28.78
CA LYS A 77 23.26 30.03 -27.95
C LYS A 77 24.54 29.18 -27.92
N LYS A 78 24.69 28.18 -28.80
CA LYS A 78 25.91 27.36 -28.96
C LYS A 78 26.74 27.79 -30.16
N GLU A 79 26.11 28.18 -31.27
CA GLU A 79 26.81 28.58 -32.50
C GLU A 79 27.47 29.95 -32.34
N SER A 80 26.78 30.94 -31.75
CA SER A 80 27.39 32.27 -31.48
C SER A 80 28.63 32.20 -30.58
N TYR A 81 28.69 31.23 -29.66
CA TYR A 81 29.85 30.98 -28.79
C TYR A 81 30.96 30.18 -29.46
N GLU A 82 30.70 29.50 -30.58
CA GLU A 82 31.72 28.83 -31.38
C GLU A 82 32.32 29.78 -32.45
N GLU A 83 31.55 30.76 -32.95
CA GLU A 83 32.06 31.82 -33.82
C GLU A 83 32.92 32.85 -33.07
N GLU A 84 32.43 33.43 -31.96
CA GLU A 84 33.25 34.31 -31.09
C GLU A 84 34.59 33.67 -30.68
N ARG A 85 34.59 32.33 -30.53
CA ARG A 85 35.76 31.56 -30.11
C ARG A 85 36.72 31.24 -31.25
N LYS A 86 36.29 31.35 -32.52
CA LYS A 86 37.17 31.28 -33.69
C LYS A 86 37.86 32.62 -33.91
N GLU A 87 37.14 33.74 -33.87
CA GLU A 87 37.73 35.09 -33.99
C GLU A 87 38.73 35.41 -32.87
N LYS A 88 38.41 35.04 -31.62
CA LYS A 88 39.34 35.24 -30.49
C LYS A 88 40.56 34.31 -30.51
N LYS A 89 40.60 33.34 -31.43
CA LYS A 89 41.75 32.44 -31.61
C LYS A 89 42.73 32.95 -32.67
N SER A 90 42.25 33.52 -33.78
CA SER A 90 43.12 34.11 -34.81
C SER A 90 43.83 35.38 -34.36
N ARG A 91 43.29 36.09 -33.35
CA ARG A 91 43.90 37.31 -32.79
C ARG A 91 45.00 37.07 -31.75
N LEU A 92 45.33 35.82 -31.41
CA LEU A 92 46.33 35.49 -30.38
C LEU A 92 47.64 34.89 -30.96
N GLU A 93 47.85 34.99 -32.27
CA GLU A 93 49.00 34.36 -32.96
C GLU A 93 49.95 35.39 -33.60
N SER A 94 49.88 36.65 -33.18
CA SER A 94 50.83 37.71 -33.57
C SER A 94 51.15 38.69 -32.43
N LEU A 95 52.37 38.57 -31.90
CA LEU A 95 53.32 39.61 -31.41
C LEU A 95 54.20 39.10 -30.23
N PRO A 96 55.42 39.62 -30.03
CA PRO A 96 56.51 38.89 -29.38
C PRO A 96 56.80 39.24 -27.91
N VAL A 97 57.78 38.52 -27.36
CA VAL A 97 58.27 38.47 -25.98
C VAL A 97 59.00 39.74 -25.52
N SER A 98 58.78 40.17 -24.27
CA SER A 98 59.82 40.81 -23.43
C SER A 98 59.53 40.71 -21.93
N ALA A 99 60.59 40.91 -21.13
CA ALA A 99 60.76 40.40 -19.75
C ALA A 99 60.23 41.28 -18.60
N VAL A 100 60.31 40.72 -17.38
CA VAL A 100 60.76 41.30 -16.08
C VAL A 100 59.94 40.77 -14.88
N GLN A 101 60.62 40.49 -13.75
CA GLN A 101 60.05 40.01 -12.48
C GLN A 101 59.95 41.16 -11.41
N PRO A 102 59.98 40.95 -10.08
CA PRO A 102 58.77 41.15 -9.26
C PRO A 102 58.94 42.16 -8.09
N SER A 103 57.86 42.53 -7.42
CA SER A 103 57.89 42.96 -6.00
C SER A 103 56.48 43.12 -5.39
N ALA A 104 56.40 42.91 -4.08
CA ALA A 104 55.35 43.44 -3.19
C ALA A 104 55.96 44.59 -2.37
N PRO A 105 55.15 45.44 -1.68
CA PRO A 105 54.85 45.13 -0.28
C PRO A 105 53.45 45.54 0.20
N SER A 106 53.17 45.26 1.48
CA SER A 106 51.94 45.60 2.22
C SER A 106 52.01 46.99 2.87
N ILE A 107 50.87 47.57 3.33
CA ILE A 107 50.62 48.00 4.75
C ILE A 107 49.34 48.88 4.90
N LEU A 108 48.47 48.45 5.83
CA LEU A 108 47.55 49.15 6.78
C LEU A 108 46.86 50.50 6.44
N ILE A 109 45.56 50.63 6.77
CA ILE A 109 44.99 51.29 7.98
C ILE A 109 43.44 51.29 7.89
N ALA A 110 42.73 51.25 9.03
CA ALA A 110 41.26 51.34 9.15
C ALA A 110 40.84 52.50 10.07
N PRO A 111 39.53 52.84 10.11
CA PRO A 111 38.90 53.09 11.42
C PRO A 111 37.58 52.34 11.62
N LYS A 112 37.14 52.25 12.89
CA LYS A 112 35.95 51.54 13.40
C LYS A 112 34.98 52.50 14.11
N LEU A 113 33.68 52.15 14.14
CA LEU A 113 32.69 52.10 15.27
C LEU A 113 31.26 52.11 14.66
N ALA A 114 30.16 51.59 15.23
CA ALA A 114 29.83 50.91 16.51
C ALA A 114 28.61 49.96 16.23
N THR A 115 28.57 48.66 16.57
CA THR A 115 28.04 48.01 17.82
C THR A 115 26.63 48.48 18.25
N LEU A 116 25.65 47.64 18.63
CA LEU A 116 25.62 46.48 19.57
C LEU A 116 24.55 45.39 19.13
N PRO A 117 24.14 44.37 19.92
CA PRO A 117 24.83 43.07 19.97
C PRO A 117 23.92 41.82 19.82
N LEU A 118 24.43 40.72 19.25
CA LEU A 118 23.86 39.37 19.43
C LEU A 118 24.98 38.38 19.80
N LYS A 119 24.77 37.69 20.92
CA LYS A 119 25.79 36.86 21.59
C LYS A 119 25.73 35.43 21.07
N VAL A 120 26.77 35.01 20.33
CA VAL A 120 26.99 33.61 19.94
C VAL A 120 28.45 33.28 20.21
N GLU A 121 28.70 32.38 21.17
CA GLU A 121 30.04 31.89 21.47
C GLU A 121 30.37 30.65 20.63
N PRO A 122 31.62 30.52 20.12
CA PRO A 122 32.09 29.29 19.49
C PRO A 122 32.49 28.28 20.56
N LYS A 123 31.85 27.11 20.58
CA LYS A 123 32.34 25.98 21.37
C LYS A 123 33.50 25.30 20.63
N ASN A 124 34.69 25.33 21.24
CA ASN A 124 35.70 24.31 20.97
C ASN A 124 35.31 23.07 21.78
N GLU A 125 35.22 21.91 21.13
CA GLU A 125 35.04 20.62 21.78
C GLU A 125 36.42 20.02 22.10
N GLU A 126 36.98 20.38 23.26
CA GLU A 126 38.07 19.61 23.87
C GLU A 126 37.47 18.49 24.71
N VAL A 127 37.79 17.24 24.36
CA VAL A 127 37.28 16.05 25.05
C VAL A 127 37.97 15.92 26.41
N THR A 128 37.24 16.21 27.49
CA THR A 128 37.75 16.10 28.87
C THR A 128 37.94 14.63 29.27
N GLU A 129 38.99 14.34 30.05
CA GLU A 129 39.30 12.97 30.54
C GLU A 129 38.14 12.34 31.33
N GLU A 130 37.31 13.15 31.99
CA GLU A 130 36.12 12.69 32.73
C GLU A 130 35.06 12.04 31.82
N GLU A 131 34.96 12.48 30.57
CA GLU A 131 34.02 11.94 29.58
C GLU A 131 34.50 10.59 29.02
N LEU A 132 35.81 10.39 28.92
CA LEU A 132 36.40 9.08 28.65
C LEU A 132 36.28 8.14 29.86
N ARG A 133 36.53 8.63 31.07
CA ARG A 133 36.44 7.84 32.32
C ARG A 133 35.01 7.39 32.64
N SER A 134 34.00 8.23 32.37
CA SER A 134 32.59 7.86 32.51
C SER A 134 32.12 6.87 31.43
N LYS A 135 32.65 6.97 30.21
CA LYS A 135 32.40 6.02 29.12
C LYS A 135 33.04 4.66 29.38
N GLU A 136 34.25 4.62 29.95
CA GLU A 136 34.93 3.42 30.44
C GLU A 136 34.12 2.75 31.56
N LEU A 137 33.65 3.52 32.56
CA LEU A 137 32.78 3.03 33.63
C LEU A 137 31.46 2.46 33.11
N MET A 138 30.82 3.13 32.13
CA MET A 138 29.60 2.64 31.49
C MET A 138 29.86 1.34 30.71
N TYR A 139 30.99 1.22 30.02
CA TYR A 139 31.39 0.01 29.30
C TYR A 139 31.67 -1.16 30.25
N GLN A 140 32.38 -0.92 31.36
CA GLN A 140 32.60 -1.95 32.39
C GLN A 140 31.31 -2.38 33.09
N ALA A 141 30.39 -1.44 33.37
CA ALA A 141 29.06 -1.77 33.89
C ALA A 141 28.26 -2.63 32.89
N GLN A 142 28.35 -2.33 31.59
CA GLN A 142 27.66 -3.08 30.55
C GLN A 142 28.23 -4.49 30.36
N MET A 143 29.55 -4.64 30.39
CA MET A 143 30.25 -5.94 30.44
C MET A 143 29.85 -6.77 31.67
N ALA A 144 29.80 -6.16 32.86
CA ALA A 144 29.39 -6.83 34.09
C ALA A 144 27.91 -7.27 34.05
N ILE A 145 27.02 -6.50 33.42
CA ILE A 145 25.62 -6.89 33.20
C ILE A 145 25.51 -8.07 32.22
N GLU A 146 26.34 -8.09 31.17
CA GLU A 146 26.37 -9.19 30.19
C GLU A 146 26.95 -10.48 30.78
N GLU A 147 28.02 -10.38 31.58
CA GLU A 147 28.59 -11.52 32.30
C GLU A 147 27.61 -12.08 33.34
N ARG A 148 26.91 -11.21 34.10
CA ARG A 148 25.88 -11.62 35.06
C ARG A 148 24.67 -12.27 34.39
N LYS A 149 24.28 -11.82 33.18
CA LYS A 149 23.30 -12.51 32.32
C LYS A 149 23.81 -13.88 31.87
N ARG A 150 25.09 -14.00 31.52
CA ARG A 150 25.70 -15.27 31.10
C ARG A 150 25.77 -16.29 32.23
N GLN A 151 26.06 -15.83 33.46
CA GLN A 151 26.02 -16.67 34.66
C GLN A 151 24.60 -17.15 34.99
N LEU A 152 23.59 -16.27 34.94
CA LEU A 152 22.18 -16.64 35.15
C LEU A 152 21.64 -17.63 34.09
N ASN A 153 22.12 -17.52 32.84
CA ASN A 153 21.74 -18.46 31.77
C ASN A 153 22.42 -19.84 31.87
N LEU A 154 23.40 -20.03 32.75
CA LEU A 154 24.06 -21.34 32.94
C LEU A 154 23.42 -22.21 34.03
N THR A 155 22.57 -21.64 34.89
CA THR A 155 22.01 -22.34 36.07
C THR A 155 20.52 -22.70 35.95
N ALA A 156 19.88 -22.47 34.80
CA ALA A 156 18.44 -22.70 34.61
C ALA A 156 18.15 -23.90 33.69
N LYS A 157 17.88 -25.08 34.28
CA LYS A 157 17.12 -26.14 33.59
C LYS A 157 15.63 -25.72 33.50
N PRO A 158 14.91 -26.02 32.40
CA PRO A 158 13.57 -25.48 32.19
C PRO A 158 12.50 -26.26 32.96
N GLY A 159 11.71 -25.57 33.79
CA GLY A 159 10.49 -26.12 34.37
C GLY A 159 9.82 -25.22 35.42
N ILE A 160 8.53 -24.91 35.16
CA ILE A 160 7.47 -24.69 36.17
C ILE A 160 7.36 -23.29 36.85
N ILE A 161 6.22 -22.64 36.54
CA ILE A 161 5.40 -21.66 37.31
C ILE A 161 5.85 -20.19 37.51
N ALA A 162 5.07 -19.34 36.82
CA ALA A 162 4.46 -18.04 37.13
C ALA A 162 4.65 -17.25 38.45
N GLN A 163 4.27 -15.96 38.32
CA GLN A 163 3.85 -14.97 39.33
C GLN A 163 4.90 -14.17 40.12
N THR A 164 5.07 -12.90 39.69
CA THR A 164 5.01 -11.62 40.45
C THR A 164 5.35 -10.52 39.40
N VAL A 165 4.81 -9.30 39.39
CA VAL A 165 4.54 -8.34 40.47
C VAL A 165 3.28 -7.52 40.15
N ILE A 166 2.46 -7.16 41.16
CA ILE A 166 1.39 -6.14 41.06
C ILE A 166 1.46 -5.22 42.28
N SER A 167 1.44 -3.91 42.05
CA SER A 167 0.98 -2.85 42.98
C SER A 167 0.87 -1.56 42.14
N LYS A 168 -0.16 -0.68 42.18
CA LYS A 168 -1.44 -0.57 42.90
C LYS A 168 -2.46 0.09 41.90
N ALA A 169 -3.75 0.38 42.15
CA ALA A 169 -4.66 0.13 43.28
C ALA A 169 -6.14 0.18 42.81
N SER A 170 -6.98 -0.80 43.15
CA SER A 170 -8.45 -0.66 43.20
C SER A 170 -9.08 -1.83 43.99
N LYS A 171 -9.97 -1.54 44.93
CA LYS A 171 -10.58 -2.56 45.80
C LYS A 171 -11.70 -3.31 45.07
N LEU A 172 -11.45 -4.56 44.69
CA LEU A 172 -12.48 -5.51 44.26
C LEU A 172 -12.72 -6.54 45.36
N ASN A 173 -13.98 -6.94 45.54
CA ASN A 173 -14.41 -7.77 46.67
C ASN A 173 -13.93 -9.21 46.53
N VAL A 174 -13.01 -9.63 47.41
CA VAL A 174 -12.33 -10.94 47.35
C VAL A 174 -13.32 -12.12 47.41
N LYS A 175 -14.47 -11.94 48.07
CA LYS A 175 -15.50 -12.98 48.19
C LYS A 175 -16.20 -13.28 46.85
N GLU A 176 -16.45 -12.27 46.02
CA GLU A 176 -17.10 -12.46 44.70
C GLU A 176 -16.15 -13.11 43.70
N ALA A 177 -14.86 -12.72 43.71
CA ALA A 177 -13.84 -13.38 42.90
C ALA A 177 -13.67 -14.87 43.26
N SER A 178 -13.75 -15.23 44.55
CA SER A 178 -13.72 -16.63 44.97
C SER A 178 -14.98 -17.42 44.56
N MET A 179 -16.17 -16.82 44.60
CA MET A 179 -17.40 -17.46 44.09
C MET A 179 -17.34 -17.72 42.59
N PHE A 180 -16.84 -16.78 41.78
CA PHE A 180 -16.68 -16.98 40.34
C PHE A 180 -15.66 -18.09 40.01
N MET A 181 -14.54 -18.15 40.73
CA MET A 181 -13.56 -19.23 40.57
C MET A 181 -14.15 -20.60 40.96
N ASN A 182 -14.89 -20.67 42.07
CA ASN A 182 -15.56 -21.90 42.50
C ASN A 182 -16.63 -22.35 41.48
N TYR A 183 -17.48 -21.42 41.00
CA TYR A 183 -18.50 -21.72 39.99
C TYR A 183 -17.89 -22.15 38.64
N SER A 184 -16.76 -21.55 38.25
CA SER A 184 -15.99 -21.98 37.07
C SER A 184 -15.45 -23.40 37.23
N MET A 185 -14.86 -23.73 38.38
CA MET A 185 -14.35 -25.07 38.67
C MET A 185 -15.47 -26.10 38.77
N GLU A 186 -16.61 -25.76 39.37
CA GLU A 186 -17.79 -26.63 39.43
C GLU A 186 -18.41 -26.88 38.05
N LYS A 187 -18.40 -25.87 37.16
CA LYS A 187 -18.84 -26.01 35.76
C LYS A 187 -17.89 -26.87 34.94
N ILE A 188 -16.57 -26.74 35.14
CA ILE A 188 -15.55 -27.62 34.52
C ILE A 188 -15.72 -29.05 35.02
N ASN A 189 -15.94 -29.24 36.32
CA ASN A 189 -16.17 -30.56 36.92
C ASN A 189 -17.48 -31.20 36.42
N ARG A 190 -18.59 -30.46 36.34
CA ARG A 190 -19.84 -30.96 35.71
C ARG A 190 -19.64 -31.33 34.24
N VAL A 191 -18.89 -30.56 33.46
CA VAL A 191 -18.61 -30.89 32.05
C VAL A 191 -17.71 -32.12 31.93
N LYS A 192 -16.77 -32.32 32.87
CA LYS A 192 -15.94 -33.52 32.96
C LYS A 192 -16.76 -34.75 33.36
N GLU A 193 -17.61 -34.62 34.38
CA GLU A 193 -18.54 -35.65 34.85
C GLU A 193 -19.56 -36.04 33.78
N LEU A 194 -20.08 -35.08 33.00
CA LEU A 194 -20.95 -35.35 31.84
C LEU A 194 -20.19 -36.06 30.71
N LYS A 195 -18.91 -35.74 30.46
CA LYS A 195 -18.07 -36.50 29.53
C LYS A 195 -17.78 -37.91 30.02
N GLU A 196 -17.53 -38.10 31.31
CA GLU A 196 -17.30 -39.41 31.92
C GLU A 196 -18.59 -40.25 31.93
N LYS A 197 -19.76 -39.66 32.21
CA LYS A 197 -21.06 -40.33 32.07
C LYS A 197 -21.38 -40.72 30.62
N LEU A 198 -21.05 -39.86 29.65
CA LEU A 198 -21.20 -40.19 28.23
C LEU A 198 -20.27 -41.35 27.83
N ALA A 199 -19.03 -41.38 28.33
CA ALA A 199 -18.10 -42.48 28.11
C ALA A 199 -18.55 -43.79 28.77
N HIS A 200 -19.12 -43.73 29.99
CA HIS A 200 -19.67 -44.90 30.68
C HIS A 200 -20.95 -45.45 30.03
N SER A 201 -21.78 -44.60 29.41
CA SER A 201 -22.94 -45.07 28.61
C SER A 201 -22.56 -45.82 27.33
N ALA A 202 -21.30 -45.70 26.87
CA ALA A 202 -20.77 -46.41 25.71
C ALA A 202 -20.05 -47.73 26.05
N ALA A 203 -20.05 -48.14 27.33
CA ALA A 203 -19.33 -49.33 27.81
C ALA A 203 -20.15 -50.15 28.81
N LEU A 204 -21.03 -51.04 28.30
CA LEU A 204 -21.52 -52.17 29.11
C LEU A 204 -20.42 -53.25 29.23
N PRO A 205 -20.37 -54.03 30.33
CA PRO A 205 -19.13 -54.62 30.79
C PRO A 205 -18.95 -56.08 30.36
N GLN A 206 -17.74 -56.44 29.91
CA GLN A 206 -17.24 -57.80 30.08
C GLN A 206 -16.76 -57.96 31.53
N LEU A 207 -17.40 -58.85 32.31
CA LEU A 207 -16.85 -59.33 33.57
C LEU A 207 -17.02 -60.85 33.72
N THR A 208 -15.87 -61.52 33.75
CA THR A 208 -15.56 -62.78 34.47
C THR A 208 -16.40 -64.04 34.20
N LYS A 209 -15.76 -65.03 33.55
CA LYS A 209 -15.77 -66.42 34.04
C LYS A 209 -14.34 -66.89 34.28
N LYS A 210 -14.13 -67.59 35.40
CA LYS A 210 -12.84 -68.17 35.82
C LYS A 210 -12.46 -69.37 34.94
N GLN A 211 -11.18 -69.72 35.00
CA GLN A 211 -10.58 -70.92 34.40
C GLN A 211 -11.27 -72.21 34.88
N VAL A 212 -11.46 -73.16 33.95
CA VAL A 212 -11.57 -74.61 34.20
C VAL A 212 -10.70 -75.30 33.14
N GLU A 213 -10.03 -76.38 33.53
CA GLU A 213 -9.01 -77.04 32.71
C GLU A 213 -9.56 -77.95 31.58
N LYS A 214 -8.67 -78.22 30.60
CA LYS A 214 -8.56 -79.44 29.79
C LYS A 214 -9.80 -79.93 29.00
N ALA A 215 -9.68 -79.85 27.67
CA ALA A 215 -9.50 -81.04 26.84
C ALA A 215 -8.82 -80.68 25.51
N LYS A 216 -7.86 -81.51 25.05
CA LYS A 216 -7.47 -81.52 23.63
C LYS A 216 -8.52 -82.33 22.87
N THR A 217 -9.04 -81.79 21.79
CA THR A 217 -9.69 -82.56 20.71
C THR A 217 -9.12 -82.06 19.38
N GLU A 218 -8.92 -82.98 18.45
CA GLU A 218 -8.20 -82.71 17.20
C GLU A 218 -9.02 -81.86 16.22
N PRO A 219 -8.39 -81.13 15.28
CA PRO A 219 -9.12 -80.48 14.21
C PRO A 219 -9.62 -81.53 13.21
N GLU A 220 -10.91 -81.88 13.31
CA GLU A 220 -11.60 -82.64 12.25
C GLU A 220 -11.48 -81.87 10.92
N GLN A 221 -10.66 -82.41 10.01
CA GLN A 221 -10.55 -81.91 8.66
C GLN A 221 -11.83 -82.24 7.91
N LYS A 222 -12.76 -81.27 7.80
CA LYS A 222 -13.88 -81.38 6.87
C LYS A 222 -13.36 -81.37 5.44
N ILE A 223 -13.14 -82.56 4.89
CA ILE A 223 -12.88 -82.79 3.48
C ILE A 223 -14.11 -82.29 2.70
N VAL A 224 -13.93 -81.24 1.91
CA VAL A 224 -14.96 -80.77 0.97
C VAL A 224 -14.77 -81.57 -0.31
N GLU A 225 -15.55 -82.63 -0.45
CA GLU A 225 -15.40 -83.70 -1.47
C GLU A 225 -15.60 -83.24 -2.94
N TYR A 226 -15.94 -81.96 -3.16
CA TYR A 226 -16.29 -81.39 -4.47
C TYR A 226 -15.56 -80.09 -4.82
N LEU A 227 -14.25 -79.98 -4.51
CA LEU A 227 -13.43 -78.82 -4.92
C LEU A 227 -12.12 -79.26 -5.60
N ASP A 228 -12.00 -79.01 -6.90
CA ASP A 228 -10.80 -79.33 -7.70
C ASP A 228 -9.59 -78.49 -7.24
N PRO A 229 -8.48 -79.10 -6.77
CA PRO A 229 -7.29 -78.40 -6.30
C PRO A 229 -6.60 -77.50 -7.35
N ARG A 230 -6.95 -77.63 -8.64
CA ARG A 230 -6.35 -76.83 -9.72
C ARG A 230 -6.96 -75.45 -9.88
N ILE A 231 -8.09 -75.15 -9.23
CA ILE A 231 -8.84 -73.90 -9.43
C ILE A 231 -8.58 -72.90 -8.30
N SER A 232 -7.66 -71.96 -8.53
CA SER A 232 -7.38 -70.84 -7.62
C SER A 232 -8.47 -69.76 -7.67
N LEU A 233 -9.59 -69.97 -6.98
CA LEU A 233 -10.61 -68.95 -6.77
C LEU A 233 -10.17 -67.96 -5.67
N LYS A 234 -9.77 -66.74 -6.07
CA LYS A 234 -9.59 -65.64 -5.12
C LYS A 234 -10.90 -65.32 -4.41
N ALA A 235 -11.01 -65.70 -3.14
CA ALA A 235 -12.20 -65.45 -2.33
C ALA A 235 -12.54 -63.95 -2.28
N ALA A 236 -13.67 -63.57 -2.88
CA ALA A 236 -14.13 -62.19 -2.90
C ALA A 236 -14.52 -61.73 -1.49
N HIS A 237 -13.63 -61.00 -0.82
CA HIS A 237 -13.85 -60.38 0.49
C HIS A 237 -14.89 -59.24 0.44
N ARG A 238 -16.15 -59.59 0.16
CA ARG A 238 -17.30 -58.74 0.45
C ARG A 238 -17.75 -59.04 1.88
N LYS A 239 -17.59 -58.07 2.78
CA LYS A 239 -18.16 -58.14 4.13
C LYS A 239 -19.68 -58.40 4.00
N PRO A 240 -20.24 -59.46 4.61
CA PRO A 240 -21.68 -59.66 4.60
C PRO A 240 -22.33 -58.46 5.29
N ARG A 241 -23.35 -57.87 4.65
CA ARG A 241 -24.11 -56.79 5.29
C ARG A 241 -24.98 -57.43 6.36
N ALA A 242 -24.77 -57.05 7.62
CA ALA A 242 -25.69 -57.43 8.68
C ALA A 242 -27.08 -56.87 8.35
N ILE A 243 -28.12 -57.67 8.58
CA ILE A 243 -29.50 -57.23 8.44
C ILE A 243 -29.79 -56.34 9.66
N VAL A 244 -29.87 -55.03 9.43
CA VAL A 244 -30.27 -54.06 10.46
C VAL A 244 -31.80 -53.99 10.45
N PHE A 245 -32.41 -54.53 11.48
CA PHE A 245 -33.84 -54.41 11.70
C PHE A 245 -34.14 -53.03 12.28
N HIS A 246 -34.99 -52.28 11.60
CA HIS A 246 -35.49 -50.97 12.02
C HIS A 246 -36.86 -51.13 12.68
N GLU A 247 -37.16 -50.30 13.68
CA GLU A 247 -38.45 -50.36 14.37
C GLU A 247 -39.59 -49.84 13.48
N LYS A 248 -40.78 -50.44 13.64
CA LYS A 248 -41.96 -50.08 12.85
C LYS A 248 -42.33 -48.62 13.09
N GLY A 249 -42.29 -47.82 12.03
CA GLY A 249 -42.62 -46.39 12.05
C GLY A 249 -41.42 -45.44 11.94
N GLU A 250 -40.18 -45.91 12.08
CA GLU A 250 -38.97 -45.06 11.97
C GLU A 250 -38.91 -44.39 10.58
N PHE A 251 -39.05 -45.18 9.52
CA PHE A 251 -39.05 -44.68 8.13
C PHE A 251 -40.33 -43.92 7.77
N GLU A 252 -41.47 -44.21 8.41
CA GLU A 252 -42.69 -43.43 8.22
C GLU A 252 -42.50 -42.01 8.76
N SER A 253 -42.00 -41.88 9.99
CA SER A 253 -41.61 -40.59 10.59
C SER A 253 -40.57 -39.85 9.73
N LEU A 254 -39.55 -40.57 9.24
CA LEU A 254 -38.54 -40.02 8.34
C LEU A 254 -39.16 -39.45 7.05
N ALA A 255 -40.06 -40.21 6.40
CA ALA A 255 -40.74 -39.82 5.17
C ALA A 255 -41.77 -38.70 5.40
N HIS A 256 -42.49 -38.69 6.53
CA HIS A 256 -43.38 -37.59 6.89
C HIS A 256 -42.61 -36.28 7.10
N ARG A 257 -41.45 -36.33 7.76
CA ARG A 257 -40.54 -35.19 7.92
C ARG A 257 -39.96 -34.71 6.58
N GLU A 258 -39.66 -35.62 5.66
CA GLU A 258 -39.17 -35.28 4.31
C GLU A 258 -40.28 -34.65 3.44
N ARG A 259 -41.49 -35.21 3.44
CA ARG A 259 -42.68 -34.60 2.79
C ARG A 259 -42.99 -33.22 3.37
N ALA A 260 -42.87 -33.03 4.69
CA ALA A 260 -43.05 -31.74 5.33
C ALA A 260 -42.00 -30.71 4.85
N LYS A 261 -40.72 -31.09 4.76
CA LYS A 261 -39.67 -30.25 4.17
C LYS A 261 -39.94 -29.91 2.71
N ALA A 262 -40.38 -30.87 1.89
CA ALA A 262 -40.74 -30.63 0.50
C ALA A 262 -41.90 -29.65 0.36
N ARG A 263 -42.95 -29.79 1.18
CA ARG A 263 -44.08 -28.84 1.23
C ARG A 263 -43.63 -27.43 1.63
N LEU A 264 -42.76 -27.29 2.63
CA LEU A 264 -42.20 -25.99 3.01
C LEU A 264 -41.35 -25.36 1.89
N ALA A 265 -40.55 -26.15 1.16
CA ALA A 265 -39.78 -25.67 0.02
C ALA A 265 -40.68 -25.20 -1.13
N ILE A 266 -41.75 -25.94 -1.44
CA ILE A 266 -42.76 -25.53 -2.43
C ILE A 266 -43.41 -24.21 -1.98
N LEU A 267 -43.90 -24.13 -0.74
CA LEU A 267 -44.58 -22.95 -0.21
C LEU A 267 -43.64 -21.72 -0.16
N GLN A 268 -42.35 -21.91 0.15
CA GLN A 268 -41.33 -20.87 0.07
C GLN A 268 -41.08 -20.41 -1.37
N SER A 269 -41.09 -21.33 -2.34
CA SER A 269 -40.97 -20.98 -3.76
C SER A 269 -42.19 -20.20 -4.27
N GLU A 270 -43.41 -20.59 -3.87
CA GLU A 270 -44.66 -19.91 -4.18
C GLU A 270 -44.68 -18.47 -3.63
N ILE A 271 -44.35 -18.30 -2.35
CA ILE A 271 -44.19 -16.97 -1.73
C ILE A 271 -43.14 -16.14 -2.49
N SER A 272 -42.01 -16.73 -2.89
CA SER A 272 -40.98 -16.01 -3.65
C SER A 272 -41.45 -15.62 -5.05
N HIS A 273 -42.31 -16.41 -5.68
CA HIS A 273 -42.85 -16.15 -7.01
C HIS A 273 -43.96 -15.09 -6.96
N ILE A 274 -44.77 -15.09 -5.90
CA ILE A 274 -45.77 -14.05 -5.62
C ILE A 274 -45.06 -12.72 -5.31
N ALA A 275 -44.07 -12.70 -4.42
CA ALA A 275 -43.32 -11.48 -4.05
C ALA A 275 -42.54 -10.85 -5.21
N LYS A 276 -42.07 -11.67 -6.17
CA LYS A 276 -41.51 -11.18 -7.45
C LYS A 276 -42.60 -10.61 -8.37
N ARG A 277 -43.73 -11.30 -8.52
CA ARG A 277 -44.85 -10.87 -9.38
C ARG A 277 -45.52 -9.58 -8.89
N THR A 278 -45.50 -9.31 -7.58
CA THR A 278 -46.06 -8.07 -6.99
C THR A 278 -45.06 -6.91 -6.90
N GLY A 279 -43.80 -7.09 -7.34
CA GLY A 279 -42.75 -6.06 -7.22
C GLY A 279 -42.30 -5.76 -5.78
N MET A 280 -42.88 -6.43 -4.78
CA MET A 280 -42.63 -6.15 -3.36
C MET A 280 -41.22 -6.58 -2.91
N SER A 281 -40.55 -7.48 -3.64
CA SER A 281 -39.27 -8.06 -3.21
C SER A 281 -38.09 -7.09 -3.16
N SER A 282 -38.07 -6.01 -3.96
CA SER A 282 -37.05 -4.96 -3.85
C SER A 282 -37.43 -3.94 -2.76
N SER A 283 -38.66 -3.43 -2.78
CA SER A 283 -39.12 -2.39 -1.84
C SER A 283 -39.19 -2.87 -0.38
N VAL A 284 -39.68 -4.10 -0.10
CA VAL A 284 -39.71 -4.64 1.27
C VAL A 284 -38.28 -4.89 1.77
N LYS A 285 -37.38 -5.31 0.88
CA LYS A 285 -35.97 -5.54 1.23
C LYS A 285 -35.23 -4.24 1.50
N LEU A 286 -35.53 -3.17 0.76
CA LEU A 286 -35.07 -1.80 1.07
C LEU A 286 -35.65 -1.27 2.38
N ALA A 287 -36.94 -1.50 2.67
CA ALA A 287 -37.57 -1.12 3.94
C ALA A 287 -37.01 -1.90 5.16
N MET A 288 -36.52 -3.13 4.97
CA MET A 288 -35.78 -3.89 5.99
C MET A 288 -34.30 -3.48 6.12
N LEU A 289 -33.77 -2.67 5.21
CA LEU A 289 -32.38 -2.16 5.22
C LEU A 289 -32.28 -0.74 5.74
N THR A 290 -33.29 0.11 5.51
CA THR A 290 -33.44 1.35 6.25
C THR A 290 -33.45 0.99 7.73
N PRO A 291 -32.46 1.42 8.53
CA PRO A 291 -32.38 1.01 9.91
C PRO A 291 -33.63 1.50 10.62
N SER A 292 -34.46 0.59 11.13
CA SER A 292 -35.67 0.92 11.91
C SER A 292 -35.34 1.52 13.29
N SER A 293 -34.09 1.94 13.49
CA SER A 293 -33.51 2.45 14.72
C SER A 293 -33.15 3.94 14.56
N THR A 294 -34.16 4.79 14.61
CA THR A 294 -34.05 6.18 15.12
C THR A 294 -35.40 6.82 15.44
N SER A 295 -36.53 6.27 14.98
CA SER A 295 -37.88 6.84 15.19
C SER A 295 -38.83 5.99 16.06
N ALA A 296 -38.42 4.83 16.56
CA ALA A 296 -39.29 3.86 17.26
C ALA A 296 -38.85 3.57 18.72
N GLY A 297 -38.27 4.56 19.41
CA GLY A 297 -37.74 4.37 20.77
C GLY A 297 -36.85 5.50 21.31
N ILE A 298 -36.57 6.53 20.51
CA ILE A 298 -36.29 7.86 21.06
C ILE A 298 -37.67 8.46 21.32
N GLU A 299 -38.14 8.40 22.56
CA GLU A 299 -39.18 9.33 23.01
C GLU A 299 -38.61 10.73 22.74
N VAL A 300 -39.29 11.51 21.88
CA VAL A 300 -38.87 12.88 21.60
C VAL A 300 -38.93 13.63 22.92
N PRO A 301 -37.80 14.09 23.48
CA PRO A 301 -37.82 14.77 24.77
C PRO A 301 -38.72 15.99 24.72
N GLU A 302 -39.49 16.23 25.79
CA GLU A 302 -40.39 17.39 25.89
C GLU A 302 -39.64 18.74 25.84
N ILE A 303 -38.33 18.72 26.06
CA ILE A 303 -37.40 19.83 25.85
C ILE A 303 -36.08 19.30 25.27
N GLU A 304 -35.51 19.99 24.28
CA GLU A 304 -34.20 19.59 23.76
C GLU A 304 -33.08 19.90 24.76
N TRP A 305 -32.04 19.05 24.81
CA TRP A 305 -30.97 19.10 25.83
C TRP A 305 -30.18 20.42 25.88
N TRP A 306 -30.23 21.23 24.82
CA TRP A 306 -29.61 22.55 24.76
C TRP A 306 -30.54 23.66 25.31
N ASP A 307 -31.85 23.49 25.18
CA ASP A 307 -32.86 24.38 25.77
C ASP A 307 -33.06 24.12 27.27
N GLU A 308 -32.92 22.87 27.73
CA GLU A 308 -32.99 22.50 29.16
C GLU A 308 -32.08 23.39 30.03
N ILE A 309 -30.85 23.65 29.54
CA ILE A 309 -29.83 24.49 30.19
C ILE A 309 -30.23 25.97 30.23
N VAL A 310 -30.97 26.44 29.22
CA VAL A 310 -31.35 27.86 29.05
C VAL A 310 -32.63 28.18 29.81
N VAL A 311 -33.63 27.30 29.72
CA VAL A 311 -34.99 27.48 30.24
C VAL A 311 -35.12 26.98 31.68
N GLY A 312 -34.45 25.90 32.06
CA GLY A 312 -34.51 25.32 33.42
C GLY A 312 -35.88 24.76 33.82
N ALA A 313 -36.76 24.48 32.84
CA ALA A 313 -38.08 23.89 33.03
C ALA A 313 -38.19 22.54 32.30
N PRO A 314 -39.04 21.60 32.76
CA PRO A 314 -39.11 20.25 32.18
C PRO A 314 -39.83 20.17 30.82
N SER A 315 -40.57 21.20 30.41
CA SER A 315 -41.30 21.23 29.13
C SER A 315 -41.43 22.66 28.58
N TYR A 316 -41.58 22.79 27.25
CA TYR A 316 -41.77 24.08 26.58
C TYR A 316 -43.07 24.81 26.98
N ASP A 317 -44.09 24.10 27.45
CA ASP A 317 -45.37 24.69 27.89
C ASP A 317 -45.25 25.52 29.17
N LEU A 318 -44.17 25.32 29.95
CA LEU A 318 -43.88 26.05 31.19
C LEU A 318 -43.04 27.31 30.98
N ILE A 319 -42.95 27.80 29.73
CA ILE A 319 -42.33 29.07 29.36
C ILE A 319 -43.32 30.21 29.72
N PRO A 320 -43.08 31.03 30.78
CA PRO A 320 -43.93 32.19 31.08
C PRO A 320 -44.09 33.15 29.89
N ASP A 321 -45.20 33.88 29.87
CA ASP A 321 -45.60 34.77 28.79
C ASP A 321 -44.58 35.92 28.56
N ALA A 322 -44.66 36.60 27.42
CA ALA A 322 -43.74 37.64 26.97
C ALA A 322 -43.80 38.96 27.79
N SER A 323 -44.51 38.95 28.92
CA SER A 323 -44.72 40.09 29.82
C SER A 323 -43.73 40.18 30.99
N MET A 324 -42.84 39.20 31.16
CA MET A 324 -41.71 39.29 32.09
C MET A 324 -40.43 39.74 31.38
N ASP A 325 -39.70 40.68 31.98
CA ASP A 325 -38.42 41.17 31.45
C ASP A 325 -37.43 40.02 31.24
N ALA A 326 -36.97 39.88 29.99
CA ALA A 326 -36.05 38.81 29.57
C ALA A 326 -34.73 38.81 30.38
N ASP A 327 -34.32 39.99 30.86
CA ASP A 327 -33.10 40.22 31.63
C ASP A 327 -33.15 39.65 33.06
N GLU A 328 -34.34 39.46 33.66
CA GLU A 328 -34.46 38.71 34.92
C GLU A 328 -34.56 37.20 34.65
N ARG A 329 -35.28 36.84 33.58
CA ARG A 329 -35.62 35.47 33.19
C ARG A 329 -34.41 34.60 32.86
N TYR A 330 -33.50 35.11 32.03
CA TYR A 330 -32.33 34.35 31.55
C TYR A 330 -31.01 34.75 32.22
N LYS A 331 -31.06 35.57 33.29
CA LYS A 331 -29.92 36.17 34.00
C LYS A 331 -28.82 35.20 34.45
N LYS A 332 -29.16 33.91 34.57
CA LYS A 332 -28.24 32.83 34.99
C LYS A 332 -27.65 32.03 33.82
N SER A 333 -28.30 32.01 32.67
CA SER A 333 -27.95 31.17 31.50
C SER A 333 -27.41 31.99 30.32
N ILE A 334 -27.97 33.17 30.07
CA ILE A 334 -27.57 34.07 28.99
C ILE A 334 -26.90 35.31 29.58
N THR A 335 -25.75 35.68 29.03
CA THR A 335 -25.03 36.91 29.38
C THR A 335 -24.47 37.56 28.11
N ASN A 336 -24.05 38.82 28.21
CA ASN A 336 -23.43 39.56 27.09
C ASN A 336 -21.99 39.07 26.74
N LEU A 337 -21.53 37.95 27.33
CA LEU A 337 -20.20 37.40 27.10
C LEU A 337 -20.22 36.40 25.95
N VAL A 338 -19.35 36.62 24.96
CA VAL A 338 -19.16 35.70 23.83
C VAL A 338 -17.93 34.83 24.09
N GLU A 339 -18.16 33.53 24.34
CA GLU A 339 -17.07 32.56 24.44
C GLU A 339 -16.39 32.37 23.08
N HIS A 340 -15.06 32.36 23.07
CA HIS A 340 -14.27 31.95 21.92
C HIS A 340 -13.83 30.50 22.16
N PRO A 341 -14.46 29.50 21.50
CA PRO A 341 -14.21 28.09 21.79
C PRO A 341 -12.77 27.69 21.50
N ILE A 342 -12.30 26.65 22.20
CA ILE A 342 -10.92 26.16 22.10
C ILE A 342 -10.58 25.82 20.64
N GLN A 343 -9.58 26.50 20.08
CA GLN A 343 -9.09 26.24 18.74
C GLN A 343 -8.36 24.88 18.68
N LEU A 344 -9.07 23.84 18.25
CA LEU A 344 -8.49 22.54 17.98
C LEU A 344 -7.63 22.60 16.71
N LYS A 345 -6.49 21.90 16.74
CA LYS A 345 -5.63 21.74 15.57
C LYS A 345 -6.33 20.94 14.46
N PRO A 346 -6.12 21.26 13.17
CA PRO A 346 -6.62 20.45 12.08
C PRO A 346 -6.15 18.99 12.18
N PRO A 347 -7.02 17.98 11.95
CA PRO A 347 -6.61 16.57 11.98
C PRO A 347 -5.48 16.22 10.99
N ASP A 348 -5.38 16.98 9.89
CA ASP A 348 -4.39 16.79 8.81
C ASP A 348 -3.05 17.53 9.05
N GLU A 349 -2.84 18.18 10.21
CA GLU A 349 -1.57 18.88 10.50
C GLU A 349 -0.44 17.86 10.79
N PRO A 350 0.65 17.83 9.99
CA PRO A 350 1.73 16.87 10.19
C PRO A 350 2.48 17.15 11.51
N LEU A 351 2.65 16.10 12.33
CA LEU A 351 3.38 16.17 13.61
C LEU A 351 4.84 16.64 13.45
N HIS A 352 5.38 16.60 12.24
CA HIS A 352 6.71 17.10 11.89
C HIS A 352 6.63 18.05 10.68
N PRO A 353 7.34 19.20 10.70
CA PRO A 353 7.29 20.17 9.62
C PRO A 353 7.80 19.56 8.30
N HIS A 354 7.06 19.78 7.22
CA HIS A 354 7.42 19.25 5.91
C HIS A 354 8.53 20.09 5.24
N TYR A 355 9.77 19.59 5.28
CA TYR A 355 10.88 20.23 4.58
C TYR A 355 10.76 20.08 3.06
N LEU A 356 10.75 21.22 2.35
CA LEU A 356 10.76 21.25 0.89
C LEU A 356 12.03 20.60 0.34
N LYS A 357 11.86 19.71 -0.65
CA LYS A 357 13.00 19.05 -1.32
C LYS A 357 13.73 20.04 -2.21
N VAL A 358 15.00 20.29 -1.93
CA VAL A 358 15.85 21.18 -2.74
C VAL A 358 16.16 20.52 -4.08
N TYR A 359 15.76 21.16 -5.18
CA TYR A 359 16.06 20.74 -6.54
C TYR A 359 17.16 21.61 -7.14
N LEU A 360 18.30 21.00 -7.48
CA LEU A 360 19.42 21.68 -8.13
C LEU A 360 19.24 21.73 -9.65
N THR A 361 19.69 22.81 -10.30
CA THR A 361 19.77 22.84 -11.77
C THR A 361 20.90 21.94 -12.29
N SER A 362 20.87 21.60 -13.58
CA SER A 362 21.96 20.86 -14.22
C SER A 362 23.29 21.64 -14.22
N LYS A 363 23.28 22.97 -14.07
CA LYS A 363 24.50 23.79 -13.94
C LYS A 363 25.06 23.69 -12.52
N GLU A 364 24.24 23.82 -11.47
CA GLU A 364 24.68 23.61 -10.08
C GLU A 364 25.17 22.19 -9.84
N ARG A 365 24.44 21.16 -10.29
CA ARG A 365 24.90 19.76 -10.18
C ARG A 365 26.28 19.55 -10.80
N LYS A 366 26.56 20.20 -11.93
CA LYS A 366 27.91 20.21 -12.56
C LYS A 366 28.92 21.03 -11.76
N LYS A 367 28.53 22.16 -11.15
CA LYS A 367 29.41 22.98 -10.28
C LYS A 367 29.82 22.21 -9.03
N ILE A 368 28.86 21.72 -8.24
CA ILE A 368 29.08 20.91 -7.03
C ILE A 368 29.93 19.68 -7.36
N ARG A 369 29.55 18.89 -8.38
CA ARG A 369 30.35 17.72 -8.81
C ARG A 369 31.80 18.07 -9.17
N ARG A 370 32.09 19.25 -9.74
CA ARG A 370 33.46 19.69 -10.02
C ARG A 370 34.18 20.15 -8.75
N GLN A 371 33.50 20.87 -7.87
CA GLN A 371 34.05 21.36 -6.61
C GLN A 371 34.46 20.20 -5.70
N ASN A 372 33.54 19.27 -5.39
CA ASN A 372 33.82 18.08 -4.57
C ASN A 372 34.92 17.18 -5.21
N ARG A 373 35.04 17.16 -6.54
CA ARG A 373 36.15 16.46 -7.23
C ARG A 373 37.48 17.17 -7.08
N LYS A 374 37.51 18.51 -7.20
CA LYS A 374 38.71 19.32 -6.99
C LYS A 374 39.18 19.23 -5.54
N GLU A 375 38.25 19.24 -4.60
CA GLU A 375 38.46 19.09 -3.16
C GLU A 375 39.03 17.70 -2.82
N ALA A 376 38.38 16.61 -3.22
CA ALA A 376 38.90 15.26 -3.01
C ALA A 376 40.26 15.01 -3.71
N GLN A 377 40.53 15.67 -4.83
CA GLN A 377 41.87 15.67 -5.45
C GLN A 377 42.89 16.45 -4.62
N LYS A 378 42.51 17.63 -4.11
CA LYS A 378 43.35 18.46 -3.24
C LYS A 378 43.70 17.72 -1.95
N GLU A 379 42.71 17.15 -1.27
CA GLU A 379 42.88 16.30 -0.09
C GLU A 379 43.83 15.13 -0.36
N GLN A 380 43.66 14.41 -1.47
CA GLN A 380 44.55 13.32 -1.86
C GLN A 380 45.99 13.81 -2.14
N THR A 381 46.17 14.98 -2.77
CA THR A 381 47.52 15.56 -2.97
C THR A 381 48.15 16.07 -1.68
N GLU A 382 47.35 16.61 -0.75
CA GLU A 382 47.81 17.04 0.57
C GLU A 382 48.21 15.85 1.42
N LYS A 383 47.45 14.75 1.38
CA LYS A 383 47.80 13.49 2.03
C LYS A 383 49.10 12.87 1.49
N ILE A 384 49.38 13.02 0.20
CA ILE A 384 50.67 12.62 -0.39
C ILE A 384 51.80 13.58 0.04
N ARG A 385 51.54 14.89 0.02
CA ARG A 385 52.52 15.93 0.44
C ARG A 385 52.92 15.81 1.90
N LEU A 386 52.01 15.38 2.76
CA LEU A 386 52.24 15.10 4.18
C LEU A 386 52.85 13.70 4.44
N GLY A 387 53.05 12.87 3.41
CA GLY A 387 53.61 11.52 3.53
C GLY A 387 52.62 10.44 4.02
N LEU A 388 51.39 10.80 4.40
CA LEU A 388 50.34 9.87 4.86
C LEU A 388 49.83 8.91 3.76
N ALA A 389 50.18 9.14 2.49
CA ALA A 389 49.89 8.24 1.39
C ALA A 389 51.07 8.19 0.39
N LYS A 390 51.50 6.98 0.01
CA LYS A 390 52.46 6.78 -1.09
C LYS A 390 51.88 7.38 -2.38
N ALA A 391 52.73 8.04 -3.18
CA ALA A 391 52.36 8.50 -4.52
C ALA A 391 51.82 7.33 -5.37
N PRO A 392 50.71 7.51 -6.10
CA PRO A 392 50.09 6.44 -6.88
C PRO A 392 50.97 6.05 -8.07
N GLU A 393 51.19 4.74 -8.24
CA GLU A 393 52.01 4.18 -9.31
C GLU A 393 51.42 4.46 -10.71
N PRO A 394 52.27 4.62 -11.74
CA PRO A 394 51.83 5.02 -13.08
C PRO A 394 50.86 4.00 -13.69
N LYS A 395 49.82 4.50 -14.37
CA LYS A 395 48.74 3.66 -14.87
C LYS A 395 49.13 2.89 -16.16
N VAL A 396 49.91 1.82 -16.01
CA VAL A 396 50.30 0.97 -17.16
C VAL A 396 49.10 0.20 -17.73
N LYS A 397 49.12 -0.06 -19.04
CA LYS A 397 48.20 -0.91 -19.81
C LYS A 397 49.05 -1.74 -20.77
N LEU A 398 48.57 -2.87 -21.29
CA LEU A 398 49.24 -3.58 -22.39
C LEU A 398 49.55 -2.64 -23.58
N SER A 399 48.59 -1.80 -23.98
CA SER A 399 48.78 -0.77 -25.04
C SER A 399 49.88 0.26 -24.75
N ASN A 400 50.25 0.44 -23.47
CA ASN A 400 51.22 1.43 -23.02
C ASN A 400 52.52 0.78 -22.49
N LEU A 401 52.62 -0.56 -22.47
CA LEU A 401 53.73 -1.33 -21.90
C LEU A 401 55.07 -0.86 -22.47
N MET A 402 55.22 -0.96 -23.81
CA MET A 402 56.42 -0.58 -24.55
C MET A 402 56.79 0.91 -24.42
N ARG A 403 55.82 1.79 -24.13
CA ARG A 403 56.05 3.24 -23.98
C ARG A 403 56.44 3.66 -22.56
N VAL A 404 56.07 2.89 -21.53
CA VAL A 404 56.29 3.24 -20.12
C VAL A 404 57.42 2.44 -19.50
N LEU A 405 57.59 1.18 -19.93
CA LEU A 405 58.57 0.22 -19.39
C LEU A 405 59.42 -0.36 -20.53
N GLY A 406 59.71 0.44 -21.57
CA GLY A 406 60.32 -0.04 -22.82
C GLY A 406 61.68 -0.72 -22.62
N SER A 407 62.57 -0.16 -21.81
CA SER A 407 63.88 -0.73 -21.47
C SER A 407 63.76 -2.08 -20.75
N GLU A 408 62.89 -2.17 -19.74
CA GLU A 408 62.67 -3.38 -18.95
C GLU A 408 61.89 -4.46 -19.73
N ALA A 409 60.95 -4.06 -20.59
CA ALA A 409 60.12 -4.96 -21.39
C ALA A 409 60.84 -5.50 -22.65
N VAL A 410 61.96 -4.88 -23.05
CA VAL A 410 62.89 -5.45 -24.04
C VAL A 410 63.77 -6.53 -23.41
N GLN A 411 64.08 -6.43 -22.11
CA GLN A 411 64.83 -7.45 -21.38
C GLN A 411 63.97 -8.69 -21.06
N ASP A 412 62.84 -8.50 -20.35
CA ASP A 412 61.96 -9.60 -19.93
C ASP A 412 60.49 -9.34 -20.39
N PRO A 413 60.12 -9.54 -21.67
CA PRO A 413 58.78 -9.19 -22.18
C PRO A 413 57.65 -9.89 -21.42
N THR A 414 57.78 -11.19 -21.15
CA THR A 414 56.77 -12.00 -20.44
C THR A 414 56.56 -11.57 -18.99
N LYS A 415 57.64 -11.21 -18.28
CA LYS A 415 57.60 -10.75 -16.88
C LYS A 415 56.92 -9.40 -16.77
N MET A 416 57.25 -8.48 -17.67
CA MET A 416 56.66 -7.14 -17.70
C MET A 416 55.20 -7.19 -18.16
N GLU A 417 54.84 -8.06 -19.10
CA GLU A 417 53.44 -8.32 -19.44
C GLU A 417 52.68 -8.90 -18.23
N ALA A 418 53.22 -9.91 -17.55
CA ALA A 418 52.62 -10.50 -16.35
C ALA A 418 52.44 -9.48 -15.22
N HIS A 419 53.41 -8.58 -15.00
CA HIS A 419 53.31 -7.49 -14.04
C HIS A 419 52.18 -6.52 -14.40
N VAL A 420 52.07 -6.10 -15.67
CA VAL A 420 50.99 -5.20 -16.11
C VAL A 420 49.63 -5.90 -16.10
N ARG A 421 49.54 -7.19 -16.45
CA ARG A 421 48.33 -8.01 -16.26
C ARG A 421 47.94 -8.08 -14.78
N LYS A 422 48.89 -8.27 -13.86
CA LYS A 422 48.66 -8.25 -12.40
C LYS A 422 48.15 -6.87 -11.94
N GLN A 423 48.75 -5.77 -12.37
CA GLN A 423 48.24 -4.42 -12.09
C GLN A 423 46.85 -4.17 -12.70
N MET A 424 46.56 -4.69 -13.90
CA MET A 424 45.22 -4.61 -14.52
C MET A 424 44.19 -5.38 -13.71
N ALA A 425 44.48 -6.64 -13.37
CA ALA A 425 43.64 -7.49 -12.54
C ALA A 425 43.42 -6.89 -11.15
N GLU A 426 44.45 -6.30 -10.53
CA GLU A 426 44.30 -5.67 -9.21
C GLU A 426 43.41 -4.42 -9.26
N ARG A 427 43.52 -3.60 -10.31
CA ARG A 427 42.61 -2.45 -10.52
C ARG A 427 41.17 -2.91 -10.77
N GLN A 428 40.99 -3.97 -11.55
CA GLN A 428 39.67 -4.57 -11.78
C GLN A 428 39.08 -5.10 -10.47
N ARG A 429 39.86 -5.89 -9.71
CA ARG A 429 39.50 -6.41 -8.39
C ARG A 429 39.19 -5.29 -7.39
N LYS A 430 39.96 -4.20 -7.37
CA LYS A 430 39.70 -3.01 -6.52
C LYS A 430 38.41 -2.28 -6.92
N HIS A 431 38.08 -2.22 -8.21
CA HIS A 431 36.81 -1.67 -8.69
C HIS A 431 35.63 -2.57 -8.33
N GLU A 432 35.76 -3.88 -8.54
CA GLU A 432 34.74 -4.89 -8.21
C GLU A 432 34.51 -5.00 -6.71
N SER A 433 35.57 -5.00 -5.88
CA SER A 433 35.44 -5.02 -4.43
C SER A 433 34.79 -3.75 -3.90
N ALA A 434 35.16 -2.57 -4.40
CA ALA A 434 34.48 -1.31 -4.05
C ALA A 434 33.01 -1.29 -4.51
N ASN A 435 32.67 -1.94 -5.62
CA ASN A 435 31.28 -2.08 -6.06
C ASN A 435 30.51 -3.10 -5.22
N ALA A 436 31.15 -4.21 -4.80
CA ALA A 436 30.57 -5.19 -3.89
C ALA A 436 30.33 -4.60 -2.50
N GLN A 437 31.27 -3.83 -1.96
CA GLN A 437 31.12 -3.10 -0.69
C GLN A 437 30.00 -2.06 -0.72
N ARG A 438 29.76 -1.40 -1.87
CA ARG A 438 28.61 -0.48 -2.05
C ARG A 438 27.30 -1.20 -2.38
N LYS A 439 27.34 -2.47 -2.78
CA LYS A 439 26.15 -3.24 -3.14
C LYS A 439 25.46 -3.65 -1.86
N LEU A 440 24.25 -3.13 -1.66
CA LEU A 440 23.44 -3.47 -0.50
C LEU A 440 23.23 -4.98 -0.36
N THR A 441 23.22 -5.46 0.88
CA THR A 441 22.80 -6.83 1.19
C THR A 441 21.34 -7.04 0.80
N LYS A 442 20.93 -8.31 0.60
CA LYS A 442 19.53 -8.64 0.25
C LYS A 442 18.55 -8.10 1.29
N GLU A 443 18.94 -8.11 2.56
CA GLU A 443 18.19 -7.57 3.70
C GLU A 443 18.08 -6.04 3.65
N GLN A 444 19.17 -5.32 3.39
CA GLN A 444 19.12 -3.86 3.22
C GLN A 444 18.28 -3.45 2.00
N ILE A 445 18.23 -4.28 0.96
CA ILE A 445 17.35 -4.07 -0.21
C ILE A 445 15.89 -4.32 0.17
N SER A 446 15.57 -5.39 0.89
CA SER A 446 14.20 -5.65 1.35
C SER A 446 13.74 -4.58 2.33
N GLU A 447 14.56 -4.17 3.29
CA GLU A 447 14.26 -3.08 4.23
C GLU A 447 14.03 -1.74 3.50
N LYS A 448 14.87 -1.37 2.53
CA LYS A 448 14.62 -0.16 1.71
C LYS A 448 13.35 -0.27 0.87
N LYS A 449 12.98 -1.48 0.39
CA LYS A 449 11.72 -1.70 -0.32
C LYS A 449 10.53 -1.60 0.62
N THR A 450 10.60 -2.22 1.80
CA THR A 450 9.61 -2.13 2.86
C THR A 450 9.43 -0.69 3.31
N ARG A 451 10.50 0.07 3.60
CA ARG A 451 10.42 1.50 3.93
C ARG A 451 9.88 2.39 2.81
N LYS A 452 9.98 1.96 1.54
CA LYS A 452 9.35 2.64 0.40
C LYS A 452 7.85 2.33 0.27
N ILE A 453 7.43 1.13 0.69
CA ILE A 453 6.04 0.66 0.66
C ILE A 453 5.28 1.10 1.91
N LYS A 454 5.92 1.10 3.08
CA LYS A 454 5.43 1.59 4.37
C LYS A 454 5.33 3.12 4.31
N GLU A 455 4.25 3.58 3.72
CA GLU A 455 3.92 5.01 3.69
C GLU A 455 3.52 5.47 5.08
N ASP A 456 3.86 6.71 5.41
CA ASP A 456 3.37 7.32 6.62
C ASP A 456 1.84 7.48 6.52
N THR A 457 1.13 6.80 7.41
CA THR A 457 -0.33 6.77 7.49
C THR A 457 -0.80 7.39 8.82
N SER A 458 0.05 8.20 9.46
CA SER A 458 -0.22 8.84 10.75
C SER A 458 -1.26 9.96 10.69
N LEU A 459 -1.28 10.71 9.58
CA LEU A 459 -2.19 11.81 9.33
C LEU A 459 -3.57 11.33 8.93
N CYS A 460 -3.61 10.55 7.85
CA CYS A 460 -4.84 10.05 7.26
C CYS A 460 -4.61 8.71 6.57
N VAL A 461 -5.66 7.90 6.55
CA VAL A 461 -5.71 6.58 5.94
C VAL A 461 -6.59 6.67 4.72
N HIS A 462 -6.08 6.34 3.53
CA HIS A 462 -6.94 6.17 2.37
C HIS A 462 -7.60 4.80 2.43
N VAL A 463 -8.90 4.77 2.20
CA VAL A 463 -9.72 3.55 2.26
C VAL A 463 -10.42 3.36 0.93
N ALA A 464 -10.45 2.12 0.44
CA ALA A 464 -11.15 1.74 -0.77
C ALA A 464 -11.98 0.47 -0.52
N VAL A 465 -13.24 0.52 -0.94
CA VAL A 465 -14.23 -0.54 -0.77
C VAL A 465 -14.63 -1.06 -2.14
N TYR A 466 -14.29 -2.31 -2.44
CA TYR A 466 -14.62 -2.98 -3.69
C TYR A 466 -15.70 -4.03 -3.46
N ARG A 467 -16.70 -4.06 -4.34
CA ARG A 467 -17.70 -5.13 -4.41
C ARG A 467 -17.42 -6.05 -5.59
N LEU A 468 -17.53 -7.34 -5.33
CA LEU A 468 -17.40 -8.44 -6.28
C LEU A 468 -18.67 -9.30 -6.24
N LYS A 469 -19.13 -9.81 -7.40
CA LYS A 469 -20.23 -10.79 -7.42
C LYS A 469 -19.76 -12.11 -6.82
N SER A 470 -18.60 -12.63 -7.25
CA SER A 470 -17.95 -13.81 -6.67
C SER A 470 -16.47 -13.57 -6.36
N LEU A 471 -15.98 -14.20 -5.29
CA LEU A 471 -14.54 -14.34 -5.01
C LEU A 471 -14.18 -15.81 -4.69
N SER A 472 -14.93 -16.76 -5.28
CA SER A 472 -14.77 -18.19 -5.05
C SER A 472 -13.50 -18.79 -5.66
N HIS A 473 -12.92 -18.17 -6.70
CA HIS A 473 -11.75 -18.71 -7.39
C HIS A 473 -10.45 -18.51 -6.58
N PRO A 474 -9.71 -19.60 -6.24
CA PRO A 474 -8.55 -19.52 -5.35
C PRO A 474 -7.44 -18.61 -5.87
N ALA A 475 -7.16 -18.59 -7.18
CA ALA A 475 -6.06 -17.80 -7.72
C ALA A 475 -6.33 -16.28 -7.67
N LYS A 476 -7.57 -15.85 -7.92
CA LYS A 476 -7.94 -14.43 -7.77
C LYS A 476 -8.01 -14.04 -6.29
N LYS A 477 -8.61 -14.87 -5.42
CA LYS A 477 -8.58 -14.68 -3.96
C LYS A 477 -7.15 -14.50 -3.41
N PHE A 478 -6.24 -15.41 -3.78
CA PHE A 478 -4.83 -15.35 -3.39
C PHE A 478 -4.13 -14.09 -3.92
N LYS A 479 -4.40 -13.67 -5.17
CA LYS A 479 -3.88 -12.41 -5.72
C LYS A 479 -4.34 -11.21 -4.88
N VAL A 480 -5.62 -11.12 -4.53
CA VAL A 480 -6.17 -10.04 -3.68
C VAL A 480 -5.50 -10.02 -2.31
N GLU A 481 -5.52 -11.14 -1.59
CA GLU A 481 -4.97 -11.25 -0.23
C GLU A 481 -3.45 -10.99 -0.18
N MET A 482 -2.68 -11.64 -1.05
CA MET A 482 -1.22 -11.50 -1.05
C MET A 482 -0.74 -10.13 -1.50
N ASN A 483 -1.41 -9.48 -2.46
CA ASN A 483 -1.00 -8.12 -2.85
C ASN A 483 -1.29 -7.12 -1.74
N ALA A 484 -2.40 -7.25 -1.01
CA ALA A 484 -2.67 -6.38 0.14
C ALA A 484 -1.63 -6.55 1.26
N LYS A 485 -1.28 -7.81 1.60
CA LYS A 485 -0.20 -8.13 2.55
C LYS A 485 1.17 -7.61 2.08
N GLN A 486 1.54 -7.83 0.82
CA GLN A 486 2.79 -7.34 0.23
C GLN A 486 2.89 -5.80 0.17
N LEU A 487 1.76 -5.11 0.04
CA LEU A 487 1.67 -3.64 0.10
C LEU A 487 1.58 -3.10 1.54
N GLN A 488 1.57 -3.96 2.56
CA GLN A 488 1.40 -3.60 3.98
C GLN A 488 0.12 -2.80 4.26
N MET A 489 -0.94 -3.14 3.52
CA MET A 489 -2.29 -2.60 3.70
C MET A 489 -3.01 -3.35 4.81
N THR A 490 -3.95 -2.67 5.47
CA THR A 490 -4.87 -3.25 6.46
C THR A 490 -6.25 -3.42 5.82
N GLY A 491 -7.16 -4.20 6.42
CA GLY A 491 -8.51 -4.37 5.87
C GLY A 491 -9.17 -5.71 6.13
N LEU A 492 -10.24 -5.99 5.38
CA LEU A 492 -11.04 -7.19 5.47
C LEU A 492 -11.53 -7.66 4.10
N ILE A 493 -11.41 -8.95 3.84
CA ILE A 493 -12.06 -9.64 2.72
C ILE A 493 -13.24 -10.43 3.29
N LEU A 494 -14.44 -9.94 3.06
CA LEU A 494 -15.68 -10.58 3.48
C LEU A 494 -16.26 -11.39 2.32
N LEU A 495 -16.38 -12.70 2.51
CA LEU A 495 -17.00 -13.62 1.58
C LEU A 495 -18.47 -13.84 1.99
N HIS A 496 -19.39 -13.62 1.06
CA HIS A 496 -20.82 -13.90 1.22
C HIS A 496 -21.38 -14.38 -0.13
N ALA A 497 -22.54 -15.05 -0.11
CA ALA A 497 -23.09 -15.75 -1.28
C ALA A 497 -23.35 -14.82 -2.49
N ASN A 498 -23.88 -13.62 -2.23
CA ASN A 498 -24.33 -12.69 -3.27
C ASN A 498 -23.39 -11.48 -3.46
N ILE A 499 -22.68 -11.07 -2.39
CA ILE A 499 -21.94 -9.81 -2.32
C ILE A 499 -20.63 -10.07 -1.61
N ASN A 500 -19.54 -10.15 -2.37
CA ASN A 500 -18.19 -10.28 -1.80
C ASN A 500 -17.61 -8.88 -1.63
N LEU A 501 -17.22 -8.51 -0.41
CA LEU A 501 -16.73 -7.17 -0.07
C LEU A 501 -15.24 -7.21 0.25
N VAL A 502 -14.47 -6.33 -0.39
CA VAL A 502 -13.03 -6.19 -0.16
C VAL A 502 -12.77 -4.75 0.30
N ILE A 503 -12.59 -4.58 1.60
CA ILE A 503 -12.26 -3.30 2.24
C ILE A 503 -10.75 -3.28 2.45
N VAL A 504 -10.09 -2.25 1.95
CA VAL A 504 -8.63 -2.10 2.10
C VAL A 504 -8.28 -0.68 2.50
N GLU A 505 -7.43 -0.57 3.50
CA GLU A 505 -6.92 0.65 4.11
C GLU A 505 -5.40 0.77 3.87
N GLY A 506 -4.91 1.97 3.59
CA GLY A 506 -3.47 2.17 3.40
C GLY A 506 -3.09 3.58 2.93
N GLY A 507 -1.83 3.71 2.52
CA GLY A 507 -1.31 4.94 1.91
C GLY A 507 -1.76 5.12 0.44
N PRO A 508 -1.69 6.35 -0.11
CA PRO A 508 -2.20 6.65 -1.44
C PRO A 508 -1.47 5.93 -2.58
N LYS A 509 -0.17 5.60 -2.45
CA LYS A 509 0.54 4.79 -3.46
C LYS A 509 0.17 3.31 -3.33
N GLN A 510 -0.06 2.83 -2.11
CA GLN A 510 -0.56 1.47 -1.88
C GLN A 510 -1.95 1.32 -2.53
N GLN A 511 -2.87 2.25 -2.27
CA GLN A 511 -4.20 2.27 -2.88
C GLN A 511 -4.14 2.37 -4.40
N LYS A 512 -3.31 3.25 -4.97
CA LYS A 512 -3.16 3.34 -6.44
C LYS A 512 -2.66 2.03 -7.07
N ALA A 513 -1.76 1.31 -6.40
CA ALA A 513 -1.29 0.00 -6.86
C ALA A 513 -2.39 -1.07 -6.75
N PHE A 514 -3.17 -1.05 -5.66
CA PHE A 514 -4.25 -2.01 -5.40
C PHE A 514 -5.48 -1.77 -6.30
N LYS A 515 -5.89 -0.52 -6.52
CA LYS A 515 -6.94 -0.13 -7.47
C LYS A 515 -6.63 -0.59 -8.89
N ASN A 516 -5.37 -0.46 -9.32
CA ASN A 516 -4.93 -0.99 -10.61
C ASN A 516 -4.91 -2.53 -10.66
N LEU A 517 -4.64 -3.20 -9.53
CA LEU A 517 -4.79 -4.66 -9.42
C LEU A 517 -6.26 -5.08 -9.59
N MET A 518 -7.15 -4.48 -8.80
CA MET A 518 -8.56 -4.86 -8.72
C MET A 518 -9.34 -4.54 -9.99
N LEU A 519 -9.10 -3.40 -10.65
CA LEU A 519 -9.91 -2.98 -11.80
C LEU A 519 -9.32 -3.39 -13.16
N ASN A 520 -7.98 -3.37 -13.30
CA ASN A 520 -7.33 -3.50 -14.63
C ASN A 520 -6.56 -4.81 -14.81
N ARG A 521 -5.81 -5.25 -13.79
CA ARG A 521 -4.90 -6.41 -13.90
C ARG A 521 -5.61 -7.75 -13.70
N ILE A 522 -6.53 -7.84 -12.74
CA ILE A 522 -7.37 -9.02 -12.57
C ILE A 522 -8.53 -8.92 -13.56
N LYS A 523 -8.68 -9.91 -14.43
CA LYS A 523 -9.79 -10.00 -15.38
C LYS A 523 -10.95 -10.73 -14.72
N TRP A 524 -11.94 -9.99 -14.23
CA TRP A 524 -13.06 -10.59 -13.51
C TRP A 524 -14.09 -11.22 -14.46
N ALA A 525 -14.33 -10.60 -15.62
CA ALA A 525 -15.34 -11.04 -16.60
C ALA A 525 -15.11 -12.45 -17.18
N ASP A 526 -13.88 -12.97 -17.11
CA ASP A 526 -13.49 -14.30 -17.59
C ASP A 526 -13.92 -15.43 -16.62
N GLU A 527 -14.57 -15.10 -15.51
CA GLU A 527 -15.21 -16.05 -14.59
C GLU A 527 -16.73 -16.02 -14.69
N ILE A 528 -17.31 -17.20 -14.87
CA ILE A 528 -18.72 -17.47 -14.63
C ILE A 528 -18.92 -17.86 -13.17
N ILE A 529 -19.91 -17.26 -12.53
CA ILE A 529 -20.25 -17.52 -11.12
C ILE A 529 -20.57 -19.01 -10.93
N GLY A 530 -19.86 -19.66 -10.00
CA GLY A 530 -20.05 -21.07 -9.64
C GLY A 530 -19.05 -22.05 -10.26
N GLN A 531 -18.34 -21.70 -11.34
CA GLN A 531 -17.31 -22.57 -11.91
C GLN A 531 -15.92 -22.30 -11.31
N LYS A 532 -15.16 -23.38 -11.03
CA LYS A 532 -13.78 -23.31 -10.51
C LYS A 532 -12.71 -23.24 -11.60
N LYS A 533 -13.09 -23.38 -12.86
CA LYS A 533 -12.21 -23.22 -14.03
C LYS A 533 -12.56 -21.92 -14.74
N GLU A 534 -11.55 -21.28 -15.32
CA GLU A 534 -11.72 -20.13 -16.21
C GLU A 534 -12.41 -20.63 -17.49
N ALA A 535 -13.42 -19.90 -17.98
CA ALA A 535 -14.12 -20.26 -19.21
C ALA A 535 -13.35 -19.64 -20.40
N GLU A 536 -12.82 -20.48 -21.29
CA GLU A 536 -12.03 -20.01 -22.44
C GLU A 536 -12.89 -19.28 -23.48
N ASP A 537 -14.17 -19.66 -23.62
CA ASP A 537 -15.11 -19.06 -24.56
C ASP A 537 -16.08 -18.05 -23.92
N LYS A 538 -16.17 -16.86 -24.53
CA LYS A 538 -17.02 -15.76 -24.06
C LYS A 538 -18.51 -16.06 -24.13
N ASP A 539 -18.95 -16.99 -24.97
CA ASP A 539 -20.38 -17.25 -25.23
C ASP A 539 -20.96 -18.36 -24.34
N THR A 540 -20.23 -18.78 -23.30
CA THR A 540 -20.78 -19.69 -22.29
C THR A 540 -21.86 -18.99 -21.44
N PRO A 541 -23.09 -19.55 -21.34
CA PRO A 541 -24.18 -18.89 -20.63
C PRO A 541 -23.95 -18.91 -19.12
N GLY A 542 -23.90 -17.72 -18.52
CA GLY A 542 -23.75 -17.55 -17.08
C GLY A 542 -23.52 -16.10 -16.71
N GLU A 543 -23.84 -15.74 -15.47
CA GLU A 543 -23.61 -14.40 -14.96
C GLU A 543 -22.11 -14.17 -14.77
N ARG A 544 -21.55 -13.19 -15.49
CA ARG A 544 -20.12 -12.86 -15.45
C ARG A 544 -19.78 -12.10 -14.17
N ASN A 545 -18.66 -12.45 -13.57
CA ASN A 545 -18.15 -11.77 -12.38
C ASN A 545 -17.63 -10.36 -12.71
N GLN A 546 -17.97 -9.37 -11.89
CA GLN A 546 -17.49 -7.99 -12.03
C GLN A 546 -17.00 -7.41 -10.71
N CYS A 547 -15.96 -6.58 -10.79
CA CYS A 547 -15.41 -5.80 -9.68
C CYS A 547 -15.79 -4.34 -9.85
N VAL A 548 -16.43 -3.76 -8.84
CA VAL A 548 -16.83 -2.35 -8.81
C VAL A 548 -16.23 -1.71 -7.58
N LEU A 549 -15.59 -0.55 -7.76
CA LEU A 549 -15.24 0.34 -6.65
C LEU A 549 -16.55 1.01 -6.16
N VAL A 550 -16.96 0.69 -4.94
CA VAL A 550 -18.16 1.25 -4.31
C VAL A 550 -17.85 2.61 -3.68
N TRP A 551 -16.74 2.69 -2.96
CA TRP A 551 -16.32 3.90 -2.26
C TRP A 551 -14.79 4.01 -2.23
N GLU A 552 -14.28 5.23 -2.35
CA GLU A 552 -12.88 5.59 -2.16
C GLU A 552 -12.85 6.91 -1.39
N GLY A 553 -12.16 6.93 -0.26
CA GLY A 553 -12.18 8.06 0.64
C GLY A 553 -11.02 8.03 1.63
N VAL A 554 -11.16 8.83 2.68
CA VAL A 554 -10.12 9.06 3.68
C VAL A 554 -10.74 8.93 5.07
N THR A 555 -10.04 8.25 5.98
CA THR A 555 -10.43 8.00 7.37
C THR A 555 -9.29 8.41 8.30
N LYS A 556 -9.61 8.89 9.50
CA LYS A 556 -8.63 9.42 10.46
C LYS A 556 -7.69 8.36 11.04
N LYS A 557 -8.20 7.15 11.31
CA LYS A 557 -7.46 6.02 11.90
C LYS A 557 -7.66 4.77 11.04
N ARG A 558 -6.78 3.76 11.21
CA ARG A 558 -6.99 2.41 10.65
C ARG A 558 -7.92 1.65 11.59
N ASN A 559 -9.04 1.14 11.08
CA ASN A 559 -9.99 0.36 11.87
C ASN A 559 -9.68 -1.15 11.80
N PHE A 560 -8.90 -1.59 10.81
CA PHE A 560 -8.49 -2.99 10.65
C PHE A 560 -7.02 -3.25 11.00
N GLY A 561 -6.75 -4.47 11.43
CA GLY A 561 -5.40 -5.04 11.49
C GLY A 561 -4.97 -5.62 10.13
N GLU A 562 -4.09 -6.62 10.14
CA GLU A 562 -3.71 -7.35 8.92
C GLU A 562 -4.95 -7.88 8.17
N VAL A 563 -4.89 -7.86 6.84
CA VAL A 563 -5.96 -8.33 5.97
C VAL A 563 -6.33 -9.79 6.28
N ARG A 564 -7.54 -9.97 6.80
CA ARG A 564 -8.14 -11.27 7.10
C ARG A 564 -9.26 -11.57 6.10
N CYS A 565 -9.41 -12.85 5.78
CA CYS A 565 -10.54 -13.35 5.01
C CYS A 565 -11.55 -13.99 5.96
N ILE A 566 -12.77 -13.47 6.02
CA ILE A 566 -13.87 -13.98 6.86
C ILE A 566 -15.04 -14.33 5.93
N SER A 567 -15.72 -15.44 6.19
CA SER A 567 -16.95 -15.81 5.48
C SER A 567 -18.16 -15.59 6.38
N ALA A 568 -19.15 -14.85 5.90
CA ALA A 568 -20.46 -14.72 6.51
C ALA A 568 -21.49 -15.53 5.69
N THR A 569 -22.41 -16.21 6.37
CA THR A 569 -23.52 -16.93 5.73
C THR A 569 -24.81 -16.10 5.66
N LEU A 570 -24.91 -15.07 6.49
CA LEU A 570 -26.10 -14.23 6.62
C LEU A 570 -25.73 -12.74 6.54
N ASP A 571 -26.58 -11.93 5.92
CA ASP A 571 -26.38 -10.48 5.78
C ASP A 571 -26.23 -9.76 7.14
N LYS A 572 -26.94 -10.22 8.18
CA LYS A 572 -26.79 -9.68 9.55
C LYS A 572 -25.42 -9.99 10.15
N GLN A 573 -24.88 -11.18 9.90
CA GLN A 573 -23.56 -11.58 10.37
C GLN A 573 -22.46 -10.77 9.67
N ALA A 574 -22.62 -10.51 8.36
CA ALA A 574 -21.75 -9.63 7.59
C ALA A 574 -21.67 -8.22 8.19
N ARG A 575 -22.82 -7.64 8.57
CA ARG A 575 -22.92 -6.36 9.25
C ARG A 575 -22.25 -6.38 10.64
N GLU A 576 -22.57 -7.36 11.48
CA GLU A 576 -22.03 -7.52 12.85
C GLU A 576 -20.49 -7.65 12.87
N ILE A 577 -19.90 -8.27 11.85
CA ILE A 577 -18.43 -8.35 11.69
C ILE A 577 -17.80 -6.96 11.47
N LEU A 578 -18.50 -6.06 10.78
CA LEU A 578 -18.03 -4.72 10.43
C LEU A 578 -18.37 -3.67 11.50
N GLU A 579 -19.48 -3.86 12.19
CA GLU A 579 -19.88 -3.11 13.39
C GLU A 579 -18.83 -3.24 14.52
N LYS A 580 -18.24 -4.43 14.70
CA LYS A 580 -17.07 -4.66 15.58
C LYS A 580 -15.81 -3.87 15.21
N HIS A 581 -15.81 -3.25 14.03
CA HIS A 581 -14.75 -2.38 13.53
C HIS A 581 -15.24 -0.93 13.26
N GLU A 582 -16.42 -0.55 13.76
CA GLU A 582 -17.03 0.79 13.57
C GLU A 582 -17.23 1.18 12.08
N VAL A 583 -17.51 0.20 11.21
CA VAL A 583 -17.57 0.37 9.74
C VAL A 583 -18.72 -0.39 9.06
N GLU A 584 -19.82 -0.61 9.78
CA GLU A 584 -21.07 -1.20 9.25
C GLU A 584 -21.63 -0.46 8.02
N HIS A 585 -21.44 0.86 7.95
CA HIS A 585 -21.84 1.70 6.82
C HIS A 585 -21.21 1.29 5.47
N TYR A 586 -20.02 0.65 5.44
CA TYR A 586 -19.45 0.11 4.20
C TYR A 586 -20.24 -1.09 3.65
N TRP A 587 -20.85 -1.89 4.53
CA TRP A 587 -21.74 -2.98 4.12
C TRP A 587 -23.06 -2.42 3.62
N ASP A 588 -23.70 -1.54 4.39
CA ASP A 588 -24.99 -0.97 4.03
C ASP A 588 -24.93 -0.22 2.69
N LEU A 589 -23.85 0.53 2.43
CA LEU A 589 -23.59 1.17 1.13
C LEU A 589 -23.36 0.14 0.01
N ALA A 590 -22.55 -0.89 0.24
CA ALA A 590 -22.30 -1.92 -0.75
C ALA A 590 -23.55 -2.76 -1.09
N TYR A 591 -24.42 -2.97 -0.10
CA TYR A 591 -25.65 -3.76 -0.19
C TYR A 591 -26.78 -3.00 -0.90
N SER A 592 -27.06 -1.76 -0.48
CA SER A 592 -28.01 -0.85 -1.14
C SER A 592 -27.65 -0.65 -2.62
N THR A 593 -26.38 -0.35 -2.90
CA THR A 593 -25.86 -0.18 -4.27
C THR A 593 -25.86 -1.49 -5.09
N SER A 594 -26.16 -2.66 -4.50
CA SER A 594 -26.40 -3.90 -5.28
C SER A 594 -27.86 -4.03 -5.68
N LEU A 595 -28.78 -3.84 -4.72
CA LEU A 595 -30.21 -3.87 -5.03
C LEU A 595 -30.58 -2.83 -6.10
N LEU A 596 -30.03 -1.61 -5.99
CA LEU A 596 -30.20 -0.52 -6.97
C LEU A 596 -29.50 -0.72 -8.32
N LYS A 597 -28.91 -1.89 -8.58
CA LYS A 597 -28.27 -2.25 -9.88
C LYS A 597 -28.82 -3.53 -10.50
N ASP A 598 -29.75 -4.18 -9.82
CA ASP A 598 -30.46 -5.35 -10.33
C ASP A 598 -31.81 -4.94 -10.97
N ASP A 599 -32.17 -3.65 -10.86
CA ASP A 599 -33.12 -2.90 -11.70
C ASP A 599 -32.37 -2.15 -12.84
#